data_AF-A0A2M9YTP9-F1
#
_entry.id   AF-A0A2M9YTP9-F1
#
_cell.length_a   1.000
_cell.length_b   1.000
_cell.length_c   1.000
_cell.angle_alpha   90.00
_cell.angle_beta   90.00
_cell.angle_gamma   90.00
#
_symmetry.space_group_name_H-M   'P 1'
#
loop_
_entity.id
_entity.type
_entity.pdbx_description
1 polymer ?
#
loop_
_entity_poly.entity_id
_entity_poly.type
_entity_poly.pdbx_seq_one_letter_code
_entity_poly.pdbx_strand_id
1 'polypeptide(L)'
;MYFFKKAPFFIPFLFSMCFVFCGPKKHFVRLEKAGKEKGRIYVIRPVETALAMWSYDFILQKYKGHFKNNPELETIASFELENGEFFTEELEEGFYKLSLSSKPGVEKIFKMDKERRNFFRFVIFNEKEISMADFFIKEISETDALGDLLENDHLNEVEKK
;
A
#
# COMPACT_ATOMS: atom_id res chain seq x y z
N MET A 1 62.98 -11.56 -21.01
CA MET A 1 62.47 -12.95 -21.06
C MET A 1 61.39 -13.08 -19.99
N TYR A 2 60.11 -13.23 -20.42
CA TYR A 2 58.86 -13.61 -19.70
C TYR A 2 58.55 -12.91 -18.34
N PHE A 3 57.59 -11.98 -18.17
CA PHE A 3 56.12 -11.96 -18.32
C PHE A 3 55.32 -12.96 -17.45
N PHE A 4 54.65 -12.49 -16.38
CA PHE A 4 53.35 -12.92 -15.81
C PHE A 4 52.93 -11.87 -14.73
N LYS A 5 51.98 -10.93 -14.96
CA LYS A 5 50.50 -11.02 -14.76
C LYS A 5 50.14 -11.62 -13.38
N LYS A 6 49.35 -11.03 -12.45
CA LYS A 6 48.15 -10.16 -12.51
C LYS A 6 48.00 -9.34 -11.21
N ALA A 7 47.32 -8.20 -11.29
CA ALA A 7 46.82 -7.35 -10.19
C ALA A 7 45.53 -7.93 -9.55
N PRO A 8 44.74 -7.20 -8.73
CA PRO A 8 44.98 -6.57 -7.42
C PRO A 8 43.85 -6.97 -6.40
N PHE A 9 43.66 -6.19 -5.32
CA PHE A 9 42.35 -5.92 -4.69
C PHE A 9 41.88 -6.82 -3.53
N PHE A 10 42.30 -6.47 -2.30
CA PHE A 10 41.56 -6.82 -1.08
C PHE A 10 40.71 -5.63 -0.67
N ILE A 11 39.45 -5.60 -1.15
CA ILE A 11 38.39 -4.81 -0.53
C ILE A 11 37.63 -5.75 0.42
N PRO A 12 37.59 -5.49 1.73
CA PRO A 12 36.52 -6.03 2.54
C PRO A 12 35.22 -5.33 2.13
N PHE A 13 34.39 -6.12 1.46
CA PHE A 13 33.06 -5.81 0.96
C PHE A 13 32.15 -5.34 2.10
N LEU A 14 31.36 -4.30 1.81
CA LEU A 14 30.35 -3.70 2.67
C LEU A 14 29.53 -4.77 3.41
N PHE A 15 29.68 -4.84 4.73
CA PHE A 15 28.70 -5.44 5.63
C PHE A 15 28.03 -4.31 6.43
N SER A 16 27.44 -3.36 5.70
CA SER A 16 26.70 -2.25 6.27
C SER A 16 25.36 -2.13 5.55
N MET A 17 24.30 -2.03 6.34
CA MET A 17 22.89 -1.82 5.98
C MET A 17 22.11 -3.03 5.46
N CYS A 18 21.67 -3.86 6.40
CA CYS A 18 20.28 -4.32 6.42
C CYS A 18 19.68 -3.99 7.80
N PHE A 19 19.60 -2.70 8.14
CA PHE A 19 18.57 -2.27 9.09
C PHE A 19 17.25 -2.34 8.33
N VAL A 20 16.66 -3.53 8.32
CA VAL A 20 15.26 -3.69 7.94
C VAL A 20 14.49 -2.90 9.00
N PHE A 21 14.07 -1.67 8.63
CA PHE A 21 13.12 -0.90 9.40
C PHE A 21 11.79 -1.65 9.34
N CYS A 22 11.66 -2.69 10.17
CA CYS A 22 10.38 -3.31 10.46
C CYS A 22 9.65 -2.33 11.40
N GLY A 23 8.87 -1.43 10.81
CA GLY A 23 7.99 -0.57 11.57
C GLY A 23 6.95 -1.41 12.31
N PRO A 24 6.51 -1.02 13.53
CA PRO A 24 5.49 -1.78 14.24
C PRO A 24 4.19 -1.79 13.43
N LYS A 25 3.64 -2.99 13.18
CA LYS A 25 2.36 -3.17 12.49
C LYS A 25 1.25 -2.47 13.25
N LYS A 26 0.44 -1.65 12.54
CA LYS A 26 -0.68 -0.92 13.13
C LYS A 26 -1.87 -1.87 13.28
N HIS A 27 -2.18 -2.26 14.52
CA HIS A 27 -3.36 -3.07 14.80
C HIS A 27 -4.65 -2.26 14.59
N PHE A 28 -5.66 -2.91 14.02
CA PHE A 28 -6.97 -2.29 13.84
C PHE A 28 -7.74 -2.33 15.16
N VAL A 29 -8.08 -1.16 15.70
CA VAL A 29 -8.88 -1.06 16.94
C VAL A 29 -10.32 -0.63 16.62
N ARG A 30 -10.47 0.37 15.77
CA ARG A 30 -11.75 0.93 15.35
C ARG A 30 -11.58 1.82 14.13
N LEU A 31 -12.68 2.07 13.44
CA LEU A 31 -12.74 3.15 12.46
C LEU A 31 -12.66 4.51 13.16
N GLU A 32 -11.69 5.31 12.74
CA GLU A 32 -11.56 6.70 13.15
C GLU A 32 -12.54 7.54 12.34
N LYS A 33 -13.16 8.53 12.99
CA LYS A 33 -14.00 9.50 12.30
C LYS A 33 -13.13 10.36 11.38
N ALA A 34 -13.71 10.81 10.28
CA ALA A 34 -13.10 11.87 9.48
C ALA A 34 -13.10 13.18 10.30
N GLY A 35 -12.06 14.00 10.14
CA GLY A 35 -12.00 15.34 10.71
C GLY A 35 -13.10 16.25 10.15
N LYS A 36 -13.43 17.35 10.84
CA LYS A 36 -14.48 18.29 10.37
C LYS A 36 -14.17 18.93 9.02
N GLU A 37 -12.88 19.18 8.74
CA GLU A 37 -12.42 19.85 7.53
C GLU A 37 -11.73 18.91 6.53
N LYS A 38 -11.66 17.61 6.85
CA LYS A 38 -10.91 16.61 6.08
C LYS A 38 -11.75 15.35 5.89
N GLY A 39 -11.52 14.63 4.82
CA GLY A 39 -11.97 13.25 4.69
C GLY A 39 -10.91 12.28 5.20
N ARG A 40 -11.26 11.01 5.32
CA ARG A 40 -10.33 9.95 5.72
C ARG A 40 -10.36 8.80 4.74
N ILE A 41 -9.18 8.36 4.33
CA ILE A 41 -8.98 7.22 3.46
C ILE A 41 -8.58 6.00 4.29
N TYR A 42 -9.06 4.84 3.86
CA TYR A 42 -8.55 3.54 4.24
C TYR A 42 -8.16 2.77 2.98
N VAL A 43 -6.94 2.25 2.95
CA VAL A 43 -6.45 1.32 1.92
C VAL A 43 -6.14 0.01 2.61
N ILE A 44 -6.84 -1.04 2.22
CA ILE A 44 -6.86 -2.32 2.93
C ILE A 44 -6.32 -3.39 2.01
N ARG A 45 -5.33 -4.13 2.50
CA ARG A 45 -4.97 -5.42 1.93
C ARG A 45 -5.57 -6.51 2.82
N PRO A 46 -6.62 -7.22 2.37
CA PRO A 46 -7.23 -8.29 3.15
C PRO A 46 -6.23 -9.43 3.35
N VAL A 47 -6.47 -10.27 4.34
CA VAL A 47 -5.73 -11.53 4.47
C VAL A 47 -6.13 -12.46 3.32
N GLU A 48 -5.19 -12.74 2.45
CA GLU A 48 -5.33 -13.75 1.40
C GLU A 48 -4.19 -14.77 1.51
N THR A 49 -4.46 -16.03 1.15
CA THR A 49 -3.41 -17.06 1.09
C THR A 49 -2.53 -16.91 -0.15
N ALA A 50 -3.13 -16.42 -1.25
CA ALA A 50 -2.41 -16.15 -2.48
C ALA A 50 -1.45 -14.97 -2.29
N LEU A 51 -0.18 -15.17 -2.63
CA LEU A 51 0.87 -14.14 -2.55
C LEU A 51 1.00 -13.46 -1.17
N ALA A 52 0.60 -14.15 -0.09
CA ALA A 52 0.65 -13.64 1.29
C ALA A 52 2.04 -13.14 1.72
N MET A 53 3.11 -13.74 1.17
CA MET A 53 4.51 -13.39 1.50
C MET A 53 4.98 -12.08 0.86
N TRP A 54 4.29 -11.61 -0.18
CA TRP A 54 4.69 -10.39 -0.88
C TRP A 54 4.18 -9.16 -0.16
N SER A 55 4.83 -8.04 -0.36
CA SER A 55 4.38 -6.71 0.06
C SER A 55 4.18 -5.83 -1.18
N TYR A 56 3.34 -4.81 -1.04
CA TYR A 56 2.95 -3.96 -2.16
C TYR A 56 3.09 -2.49 -1.81
N ASP A 57 3.87 -1.77 -2.61
CA ASP A 57 4.10 -0.33 -2.48
C ASP A 57 3.01 0.47 -3.17
N PHE A 58 2.39 1.37 -2.42
CA PHE A 58 1.38 2.31 -2.89
C PHE A 58 1.92 3.73 -2.84
N ILE A 59 1.42 4.54 -3.77
CA ILE A 59 1.62 5.99 -3.78
C ILE A 59 0.24 6.63 -3.81
N LEU A 60 0.03 7.56 -2.90
CA LEU A 60 -1.14 8.43 -2.85
C LEU A 60 -0.72 9.83 -3.28
N GLN A 61 -1.38 10.36 -4.30
CA GLN A 61 -1.08 11.66 -4.88
C GLN A 61 -2.34 12.52 -4.98
N LYS A 62 -2.20 13.84 -4.81
CA LYS A 62 -3.27 14.83 -4.96
C LYS A 62 -3.09 15.56 -6.29
N TYR A 63 -4.18 15.75 -7.03
CA TYR A 63 -4.17 16.61 -8.21
C TYR A 63 -4.16 18.09 -7.79
N LYS A 64 -3.28 18.89 -8.41
CA LYS A 64 -3.30 20.35 -8.28
C LYS A 64 -4.42 20.96 -9.12
N GLY A 65 -5.66 20.78 -8.66
CA GLY A 65 -6.89 21.26 -9.32
C GLY A 65 -7.74 20.13 -9.92
N HIS A 66 -8.50 20.45 -10.98
CA HIS A 66 -9.39 19.48 -11.61
C HIS A 66 -8.59 18.52 -12.51
N PHE A 67 -8.73 17.19 -12.28
CA PHE A 67 -7.93 16.14 -12.93
C PHE A 67 -7.97 16.15 -14.47
N LYS A 68 -9.02 16.71 -15.08
CA LYS A 68 -9.14 16.85 -16.54
C LYS A 68 -8.28 17.97 -17.14
N ASN A 69 -7.91 18.98 -16.35
CA ASN A 69 -7.33 20.23 -16.85
C ASN A 69 -5.88 20.43 -16.41
N ASN A 70 -5.46 19.82 -15.31
CA ASN A 70 -4.08 19.87 -14.83
C ASN A 70 -3.64 18.47 -14.37
N PRO A 71 -2.68 17.83 -15.06
CA PRO A 71 -2.15 16.52 -14.68
C PRO A 71 -1.10 16.60 -13.56
N GLU A 72 -0.75 17.79 -13.07
CA GLU A 72 0.21 17.91 -11.98
C GLU A 72 -0.28 17.21 -10.71
N LEU A 73 0.56 16.28 -10.23
CA LEU A 73 0.33 15.47 -9.06
C LEU A 73 1.35 15.82 -7.98
N GLU A 74 0.86 15.95 -6.75
CA GLU A 74 1.67 16.11 -5.56
C GLU A 74 1.60 14.82 -4.73
N THR A 75 2.75 14.23 -4.41
CA THR A 75 2.78 13.02 -3.57
C THR A 75 2.44 13.38 -2.13
N ILE A 76 1.40 12.75 -1.61
CA ILE A 76 0.91 12.94 -0.25
C ILE A 76 1.48 11.88 0.68
N ALA A 77 1.52 10.63 0.23
CA ALA A 77 2.10 9.53 0.98
C ALA A 77 2.64 8.44 0.04
N SER A 78 3.67 7.74 0.51
CA SER A 78 4.12 6.47 -0.04
C SER A 78 4.16 5.47 1.11
N PHE A 79 3.56 4.30 0.92
CA PHE A 79 3.42 3.31 1.98
C PHE A 79 3.41 1.89 1.41
N GLU A 80 3.85 0.94 2.21
CA GLU A 80 3.87 -0.48 1.88
C GLU A 80 2.77 -1.18 2.68
N LEU A 81 2.09 -2.16 2.07
CA LEU A 81 1.12 -3.01 2.77
C LEU A 81 1.51 -4.48 2.66
N GLU A 82 1.73 -5.12 3.81
CA GLU A 82 1.81 -6.57 3.94
C GLU A 82 0.42 -7.22 3.95
N ASN A 83 0.38 -8.55 3.93
CA ASN A 83 -0.87 -9.30 3.98
C ASN A 83 -1.62 -9.01 5.28
N GLY A 84 -2.90 -8.64 5.18
CA GLY A 84 -3.71 -8.26 6.33
C GLY A 84 -3.44 -6.86 6.89
N GLU A 85 -2.64 -6.02 6.23
CA GLU A 85 -2.39 -4.65 6.66
C GLU A 85 -3.34 -3.63 6.05
N PHE A 86 -3.38 -2.47 6.68
CA PHE A 86 -4.10 -1.32 6.16
C PHE A 86 -3.34 -0.01 6.39
N PHE A 87 -3.56 0.93 5.50
CA PHE A 87 -3.09 2.30 5.58
C PHE A 87 -4.29 3.24 5.79
N THR A 88 -4.09 4.31 6.56
CA THR A 88 -5.11 5.34 6.73
C THR A 88 -4.48 6.72 6.91
N GLU A 89 -5.12 7.74 6.34
CA GLU A 89 -4.64 9.13 6.34
C GLU A 89 -5.83 10.11 6.29
N GLU A 90 -5.64 11.31 6.84
CA GLU A 90 -6.60 12.40 6.65
C GLU A 90 -6.24 13.25 5.44
N LEU A 91 -7.21 13.45 4.57
CA LEU A 91 -7.03 14.15 3.30
C LEU A 91 -7.92 15.38 3.26
N GLU A 92 -7.39 16.45 2.69
CA GLU A 92 -8.19 17.62 2.33
C GLU A 92 -9.18 17.27 1.21
N GLU A 93 -10.18 18.12 1.01
CA GLU A 93 -11.07 17.99 -0.15
C GLU A 93 -10.27 18.12 -1.46
N GLY A 94 -10.57 17.25 -2.43
CA GLY A 94 -9.91 17.29 -3.73
C GLY A 94 -10.00 15.99 -4.51
N PHE A 95 -9.28 15.94 -5.63
CA PHE A 95 -9.11 14.73 -6.43
C PHE A 95 -7.76 14.09 -6.13
N TYR A 96 -7.79 12.78 -5.98
CA TYR A 96 -6.63 11.98 -5.61
C TYR A 96 -6.46 10.81 -6.57
N LYS A 97 -5.21 10.36 -6.68
CA LYS A 97 -4.81 9.14 -7.38
C LYS A 97 -4.11 8.23 -6.38
N LEU A 98 -4.65 7.03 -6.21
CA LEU A 98 -4.00 5.93 -5.49
C LEU A 98 -3.50 4.93 -6.53
N SER A 99 -2.21 4.62 -6.52
CA SER A 99 -1.60 3.71 -7.49
C SER A 99 -0.61 2.75 -6.85
N LEU A 100 -0.44 1.61 -7.49
CA LEU A 100 0.59 0.64 -7.14
C LEU A 100 1.91 0.98 -7.84
N SER A 101 3.00 1.14 -7.08
CA SER A 101 4.32 1.48 -7.63
C SER A 101 4.90 0.35 -8.49
N SER A 102 4.65 -0.90 -8.10
CA SER A 102 5.24 -2.09 -8.72
C SER A 102 4.57 -2.50 -10.03
N LYS A 103 3.33 -2.07 -10.30
CA LYS A 103 2.60 -2.39 -11.54
C LYS A 103 1.92 -1.14 -12.13
N PRO A 104 2.51 -0.54 -13.19
CA PRO A 104 1.87 0.52 -13.94
C PRO A 104 0.49 0.09 -14.45
N GLY A 105 -0.49 1.00 -14.38
CA GLY A 105 -1.87 0.76 -14.81
C GLY A 105 -2.82 0.29 -13.70
N VAL A 106 -2.31 -0.08 -12.52
CA VAL A 106 -3.13 -0.36 -11.34
C VAL A 106 -3.32 0.93 -10.55
N GLU A 107 -4.39 1.64 -10.85
CA GLU A 107 -4.70 2.92 -10.22
C GLU A 107 -6.19 3.14 -9.98
N LYS A 108 -6.48 3.98 -8.99
CA LYS A 108 -7.82 4.45 -8.66
C LYS A 108 -7.78 5.96 -8.48
N ILE A 109 -8.51 6.67 -9.32
CA ILE A 109 -8.78 8.10 -9.15
C ILE A 109 -10.09 8.24 -8.38
N PHE A 110 -10.10 9.10 -7.35
CA PHE A 110 -11.29 9.34 -6.52
C PHE A 110 -11.37 10.80 -6.07
N LYS A 111 -12.58 11.24 -5.73
CA LYS A 111 -12.82 12.51 -5.05
C LYS A 111 -12.87 12.25 -3.55
N MET A 112 -12.14 13.05 -2.78
CA MET A 112 -12.28 13.11 -1.33
C MET A 112 -13.14 14.30 -0.96
N ASP A 113 -14.13 14.06 -0.11
CA ASP A 113 -15.03 15.07 0.46
C ASP A 113 -14.78 15.21 1.96
N LYS A 114 -15.09 16.37 2.53
CA LYS A 114 -15.01 16.59 3.99
C LYS A 114 -15.94 15.64 4.74
N GLU A 115 -15.52 15.22 5.94
CA GLU A 115 -16.28 14.33 6.83
C GLU A 115 -16.60 12.94 6.23
N ARG A 116 -16.12 12.65 5.02
CA ARG A 116 -16.35 11.38 4.33
C ARG A 116 -15.23 10.39 4.65
N ARG A 117 -15.61 9.12 4.75
CA ARG A 117 -14.67 7.98 4.78
C ARG A 117 -14.74 7.25 3.44
N ASN A 118 -13.59 7.03 2.82
CA ASN A 118 -13.48 6.21 1.62
C ASN A 118 -12.64 4.97 1.95
N PHE A 119 -13.13 3.81 1.50
CA PHE A 119 -12.50 2.53 1.74
C PHE A 119 -12.12 1.91 0.41
N PHE A 120 -10.85 1.53 0.29
CA PHE A 120 -10.31 0.87 -0.89
C PHE A 120 -9.73 -0.48 -0.50
N ARG A 121 -10.12 -1.52 -1.21
CA ARG A 121 -9.55 -2.86 -1.12
C ARG A 121 -8.57 -3.06 -2.26
N PHE A 122 -7.36 -3.49 -1.93
CA PHE A 122 -6.43 -4.04 -2.91
C PHE A 122 -6.80 -5.50 -3.15
N VAL A 123 -7.16 -5.84 -4.39
CA VAL A 123 -7.58 -7.19 -4.76
C VAL A 123 -6.54 -7.80 -5.67
N ILE A 124 -6.14 -9.02 -5.33
CA ILE A 124 -5.25 -9.86 -6.12
C ILE A 124 -6.11 -10.97 -6.71
N PHE A 125 -6.26 -11.00 -8.02
CA PHE A 125 -7.04 -12.02 -8.70
C PHE A 125 -6.13 -12.89 -9.55
N ASN A 126 -6.27 -14.20 -9.41
CA ASN A 126 -5.61 -15.16 -10.27
C ASN A 126 -6.68 -16.01 -10.95
N GLU A 127 -6.92 -15.79 -12.25
CA GLU A 127 -7.97 -16.51 -12.98
C GLU A 127 -7.69 -18.01 -13.10
N LYS A 128 -6.41 -18.43 -13.12
CA LYS A 128 -5.97 -19.83 -13.29
C LYS A 128 -4.66 -20.08 -12.55
N GLU A 129 -4.42 -21.34 -12.15
CA GLU A 129 -3.19 -21.75 -11.43
C GLU A 129 -1.87 -21.40 -12.15
N ILE A 130 -1.92 -21.12 -13.46
CA ILE A 130 -0.76 -20.82 -14.32
C ILE A 130 -0.82 -19.40 -14.93
N SER A 131 -1.85 -18.60 -14.64
CA SER A 131 -1.93 -17.22 -15.15
C SER A 131 -1.15 -16.23 -14.29
N MET A 132 -0.73 -15.11 -14.88
CA MET A 132 -0.22 -13.98 -14.11
C MET A 132 -1.35 -13.37 -13.28
N ALA A 133 -1.05 -13.03 -12.03
CA ALA A 133 -1.99 -12.35 -11.16
C ALA A 133 -2.35 -10.96 -11.71
N ASP A 134 -3.63 -10.65 -11.70
CA ASP A 134 -4.18 -9.33 -11.93
C ASP A 134 -4.46 -8.62 -10.62
N PHE A 135 -4.31 -7.30 -10.65
CA PHE A 135 -4.37 -6.45 -9.47
C PHE A 135 -5.30 -5.29 -9.76
N PHE A 136 -6.17 -4.97 -8.81
CA PHE A 136 -7.02 -3.80 -8.92
C PHE A 136 -7.34 -3.21 -7.55
N ILE A 137 -7.65 -1.92 -7.55
CA ILE A 137 -8.02 -1.17 -6.36
C ILE A 137 -9.52 -0.90 -6.44
N LYS A 138 -10.29 -1.55 -5.58
CA LYS A 138 -11.76 -1.48 -5.57
C LYS A 138 -12.24 -0.59 -4.43
N GLU A 139 -13.15 0.33 -4.70
CA GLU A 139 -13.88 1.05 -3.64
C GLU A 139 -14.94 0.13 -3.04
N ILE A 140 -14.99 0.04 -1.72
CA ILE A 140 -15.87 -0.89 -0.98
C ILE A 140 -16.72 -0.13 0.06
N SER A 141 -17.74 -0.80 0.59
CA SER A 141 -18.59 -0.24 1.65
C SER A 141 -17.86 -0.25 2.99
N GLU A 142 -18.35 0.56 3.95
CA GLU A 142 -17.84 0.54 5.34
C GLU A 142 -18.02 -0.84 5.98
N THR A 143 -19.13 -1.53 5.70
CA THR A 143 -19.40 -2.88 6.21
C THR A 143 -18.39 -3.89 5.69
N ASP A 144 -18.10 -3.87 4.39
CA ASP A 144 -17.10 -4.75 3.79
C ASP A 144 -15.70 -4.46 4.33
N ALA A 145 -15.36 -3.17 4.51
CA ALA A 145 -14.08 -2.73 5.03
C ALA A 145 -13.89 -3.18 6.49
N LEU A 146 -14.93 -3.07 7.30
CA LEU A 146 -14.93 -3.60 8.66
C LEU A 146 -14.73 -5.11 8.69
N GLY A 147 -15.37 -5.85 7.78
CA GLY A 147 -15.18 -7.28 7.64
C GLY A 147 -13.70 -7.64 7.43
N ASP A 148 -13.06 -7.01 6.44
CA ASP A 148 -11.64 -7.24 6.15
C ASP A 148 -10.75 -6.86 7.33
N LEU A 149 -10.97 -5.68 7.93
CA LEU A 149 -10.15 -5.16 9.02
C LEU A 149 -10.24 -6.01 10.30
N LEU A 150 -11.41 -6.57 10.59
CA LEU A 150 -11.62 -7.43 11.77
C LEU A 150 -11.11 -8.85 11.56
N GLU A 151 -11.25 -9.40 10.34
CA GLU A 151 -10.67 -10.70 10.00
C GLU A 151 -9.15 -10.70 10.18
N ASN A 152 -8.51 -9.59 9.78
CA ASN A 152 -7.07 -9.39 9.98
C ASN A 152 -6.69 -9.35 11.48
N ASP A 153 -7.51 -8.73 12.33
CA ASP A 153 -7.23 -8.65 13.77
C ASP A 153 -7.42 -10.00 14.49
N HIS A 154 -8.48 -10.74 14.14
CA HIS A 154 -8.75 -12.06 14.72
C HIS A 154 -7.61 -13.06 14.48
N LEU A 155 -6.96 -13.03 13.32
CA LEU A 155 -5.81 -13.91 13.03
C LEU A 155 -4.58 -13.55 13.87
N ASN A 156 -4.34 -12.26 14.12
CA ASN A 156 -3.22 -11.79 14.94
C ASN A 156 -3.38 -12.14 16.44
N GLU A 157 -4.59 -12.32 16.95
CA GLU A 157 -4.81 -12.78 18.33
C GLU A 157 -4.50 -14.27 18.51
N VAL A 158 -4.73 -15.10 17.50
CA VAL A 158 -4.46 -16.55 17.55
C VAL A 158 -2.96 -16.85 17.57
N GLU A 159 -2.14 -16.07 16.87
CA GLU A 159 -0.68 -16.25 16.85
C GLU A 159 0.03 -15.89 18.17
N LYS A 160 -0.67 -15.22 19.10
CA LYS A 160 -0.10 -14.81 20.40
C LYS A 160 -0.36 -15.81 21.55
N LYS A 161 -1.03 -16.93 21.30
CA LYS A 161 -1.27 -18.01 22.28
C LYS A 161 -0.39 -19.22 22.01
#